data_AF-A0A975JDC2-F1
#
_entry.id   AF-A0A975JDC2-F1
#
_cell.length_a   1.000
_cell.length_b   1.000
_cell.length_c   1.000
_cell.angle_alpha   90.00
_cell.angle_beta   90.00
_cell.angle_gamma   90.00
#
_symmetry.space_group_name_H-M   'P 1'
#
loop_
_entity.id
_entity.type
_entity.pdbx_description
1 polymer ?
#
loop_
_entity_poly.entity_id
_entity_poly.type
_entity_poly.pdbx_seq_one_letter_code
_entity_poly.pdbx_strand_id
1 'polypeptide(L)'
;MYFSTATGAMSRADMSDLVAASAARNAARGVTGMLAYNGRNFCQILEGEEETVTDLVSVIRADQRHAGFKVLGQKEISDRRFEDWSLRMVDALDFSEAVQAMDA
;
A
#
# COMPACT_ATOMS: atom_id res chain seq x y z
N MET A 1 1.99 5.50 -5.01
CA MET A 1 1.79 4.07 -5.35
C MET A 1 3.12 3.37 -5.48
N TYR A 2 3.24 2.18 -4.90
CA TYR A 2 4.43 1.35 -5.05
C TYR A 2 4.08 -0.12 -5.30
N PHE A 3 5.09 -0.87 -5.72
CA PHE A 3 5.04 -2.30 -5.97
C PHE A 3 6.24 -3.01 -5.34
N SER A 4 6.01 -4.22 -4.86
CA SER A 4 7.08 -5.09 -4.36
C SER A 4 6.70 -6.58 -4.45
N THR A 5 7.65 -7.46 -4.18
CA THR A 5 7.46 -8.92 -4.21
C THR A 5 7.63 -9.50 -2.82
N ALA A 6 6.68 -10.30 -2.36
CA ALA A 6 6.78 -11.01 -1.08
C ALA A 6 8.00 -11.94 -1.06
N THR A 7 8.71 -11.96 0.07
CA THR A 7 9.90 -12.81 0.26
C THR A 7 9.55 -14.24 0.66
N GLY A 8 8.29 -14.49 1.04
CA GLY A 8 7.75 -15.80 1.35
C GLY A 8 6.26 -15.87 1.07
N ALA A 9 5.70 -17.08 1.11
CA ALA A 9 4.25 -17.26 1.02
C ALA A 9 3.59 -16.67 2.27
N MET A 10 2.58 -15.81 2.06
CA MET A 10 1.74 -15.30 3.14
C MET A 10 0.38 -15.96 3.06
N SER A 11 -0.08 -16.52 4.16
CA SER A 11 -1.44 -17.06 4.24
C SER A 11 -2.47 -15.92 4.25
N ARG A 12 -3.73 -16.26 4.00
CA ARG A 12 -4.83 -15.29 4.12
C ARG A 12 -4.93 -14.71 5.54
N ALA A 13 -4.60 -15.49 6.56
CA ALA A 13 -4.57 -15.03 7.95
C ALA A 13 -3.44 -14.01 8.16
N ASP A 14 -2.22 -14.31 7.70
CA ASP A 14 -1.08 -13.38 7.80
C ASP A 14 -1.37 -12.04 7.12
N MET A 15 -2.05 -12.09 5.97
CA MET A 15 -2.47 -10.89 5.25
C MET A 15 -3.53 -10.10 6.01
N SER A 16 -4.52 -10.77 6.59
CA SER A 16 -5.54 -10.12 7.41
C SER A 16 -4.92 -9.41 8.62
N ASP A 17 -3.99 -10.07 9.31
CA ASP A 17 -3.30 -9.51 10.48
C ASP A 17 -2.40 -8.33 10.10
N LEU A 18 -1.66 -8.45 8.98
CA LEU A 18 -0.86 -7.36 8.42
C LEU A 18 -1.74 -6.14 8.13
N VAL A 19 -2.88 -6.33 7.48
CA VAL A 19 -3.79 -5.24 7.09
C VAL A 19 -4.40 -4.60 8.33
N ALA A 20 -4.88 -5.38 9.30
CA ALA A 20 -5.45 -4.85 10.54
C ALA A 20 -4.42 -4.03 11.33
N ALA A 21 -3.20 -4.55 11.52
CA ALA A 21 -2.14 -3.84 12.24
C ALA A 21 -1.68 -2.58 11.48
N SER A 22 -1.68 -2.61 10.15
CA SER A 22 -1.29 -1.46 9.33
C SER A 22 -2.39 -0.41 9.30
N ALA A 23 -3.67 -0.79 9.22
CA ALA A 23 -4.81 0.11 9.30
C ALA A 23 -4.83 0.88 10.62
N ALA A 24 -4.60 0.21 11.75
CA ALA A 24 -4.54 0.86 13.06
C ALA A 24 -3.40 1.89 13.15
N ARG A 25 -2.21 1.55 12.63
CA ARG A 25 -1.05 2.47 12.61
C ARG A 25 -1.25 3.63 11.63
N ASN A 26 -1.89 3.39 10.51
CA ASN A 26 -2.19 4.41 9.52
C ASN A 26 -3.24 5.40 10.05
N ALA A 27 -4.27 4.91 10.74
CA ALA A 27 -5.29 5.74 11.37
C ALA A 27 -4.67 6.75 12.36
N ALA A 28 -3.74 6.29 13.21
CA ALA A 28 -3.03 7.15 14.16
C ALA A 28 -2.15 8.22 13.50
N ARG A 29 -1.82 8.06 12.22
CA ARG A 29 -1.01 8.99 11.41
C ARG A 29 -1.83 9.81 10.42
N GLY A 30 -3.16 9.64 10.39
CA GLY A 30 -4.00 10.26 9.36
C GLY A 30 -3.66 9.81 7.93
N VAL A 31 -3.18 8.56 7.78
CA VAL A 31 -2.89 7.95 6.48
C VAL A 31 -4.07 7.07 6.05
N THR A 32 -4.42 7.16 4.77
CA THR A 32 -5.46 6.33 4.13
C THR A 32 -4.87 5.56 2.95
N GLY A 33 -5.58 4.54 2.46
CA GLY A 33 -5.16 3.84 1.25
C GLY A 33 -5.66 2.41 1.11
N MET A 34 -5.04 1.69 0.17
CA MET A 34 -5.37 0.31 -0.16
C MET A 34 -4.12 -0.54 -0.38
N LEU A 35 -4.26 -1.84 -0.11
CA LEU A 35 -3.24 -2.86 -0.34
C LEU A 35 -3.85 -4.00 -1.17
N ALA A 36 -3.23 -4.31 -2.29
CA ALA A 36 -3.52 -5.49 -3.10
C ALA A 36 -2.37 -6.51 -2.98
N TYR A 37 -2.73 -7.79 -2.90
CA TYR A 37 -1.78 -8.90 -2.87
C TYR A 37 -2.30 -10.07 -3.70
N ASN A 38 -1.47 -10.56 -4.63
CA ASN A 38 -1.86 -11.66 -5.54
C ASN A 38 -1.26 -13.02 -5.17
N GLY A 39 -0.74 -13.19 -3.95
CA GLY A 39 0.03 -14.38 -3.56
C GLY A 39 1.53 -14.28 -3.84
N ARG A 40 1.98 -13.25 -4.57
CA ARG A 40 3.41 -13.01 -4.85
C ARG A 40 3.83 -11.55 -4.75
N ASN A 41 3.01 -10.64 -5.24
CA ASN A 41 3.34 -9.23 -5.35
C ASN A 41 2.38 -8.37 -4.52
N PHE A 42 2.92 -7.30 -3.95
CA PHE A 42 2.16 -6.24 -3.31
C PHE A 42 2.04 -5.04 -4.26
N CYS A 43 0.86 -4.43 -4.25
CA CYS A 43 0.65 -3.09 -4.78
C CYS A 43 -0.08 -2.27 -3.72
N GLN A 44 0.42 -1.08 -3.42
CA GLN A 44 -0.17 -0.25 -2.37
C GLN A 44 -0.18 1.22 -2.76
N ILE A 45 -1.30 1.87 -2.40
CA ILE A 45 -1.48 3.31 -2.47
C ILE A 45 -1.59 3.81 -1.04
N LEU A 46 -0.92 4.93 -0.77
CA LEU A 46 -0.93 5.65 0.49
C LEU A 46 -1.26 7.11 0.19
N GLU A 47 -2.13 7.69 1.00
CA GLU A 47 -2.57 9.08 0.91
C GLU A 47 -2.44 9.73 2.28
N GLY A 48 -1.94 10.95 2.32
CA GLY A 48 -1.66 11.64 3.57
C GLY A 48 -0.81 12.89 3.34
N GLU A 49 -0.44 13.51 4.45
CA GLU A 49 0.56 14.56 4.47
C GLU A 49 1.91 14.00 3.99
N GLU A 50 2.67 14.79 3.21
CA GLU A 50 3.81 14.31 2.43
C GLU A 50 4.92 13.73 3.32
N GLU A 51 5.26 14.40 4.42
CA GLU A 51 6.28 13.95 5.36
C GLU A 51 5.86 12.62 5.99
N THR A 52 4.61 12.56 6.47
CA THR A 52 4.02 11.35 7.07
C THR A 52 4.03 10.15 6.13
N VAL A 53 3.68 10.35 4.85
CA VAL A 53 3.68 9.28 3.84
C VAL A 53 5.11 8.86 3.49
N THR A 54 6.04 9.82 3.38
CA THR A 54 7.45 9.56 3.05
C THR A 54 8.14 8.74 4.14
N ASP A 55 7.88 9.06 5.41
CA ASP A 55 8.36 8.28 6.56
C ASP A 55 7.78 6.86 6.56
N LEU A 56 6.47 6.73 6.34
CA LEU A 56 5.82 5.42 6.29
C LEU A 56 6.37 4.57 5.13
N VAL A 57 6.58 5.17 3.96
CA VAL A 57 7.19 4.50 2.80
C VAL A 57 8.60 4.02 3.13
N SER A 58 9.39 4.79 3.88
CA SER A 58 10.74 4.38 4.30
C SER A 58 10.72 3.16 5.22
N VAL A 59 9.78 3.12 6.18
CA VAL A 59 9.56 1.96 7.06
C VAL A 59 9.14 0.74 6.23
N ILE A 60 8.17 0.91 5.34
CA ILE A 60 7.70 -0.15 4.46
C ILE A 60 8.84 -0.67 3.60
N ARG A 61 9.64 0.20 2.97
CA ARG A 61 10.74 -0.18 2.07
C ARG A 61 11.78 -1.07 2.76
N ALA A 62 11.98 -0.91 4.07
CA ALA A 62 12.91 -1.71 4.87
C ALA A 62 12.31 -3.02 5.42
N ASP A 63 11.01 -3.26 5.23
CA ASP A 63 10.31 -4.42 5.76
C ASP A 63 10.73 -5.72 5.05
N GLN A 64 11.19 -6.70 5.82
CA GLN A 64 11.76 -7.95 5.29
C GLN A 64 10.73 -8.90 4.67
N ARG A 65 9.42 -8.62 4.83
CA ARG A 65 8.34 -9.43 4.23
C ARG A 65 8.24 -9.26 2.72
N HIS A 66 8.95 -8.29 2.14
CA HIS A 66 9.00 -8.05 0.70
C HIS A 66 10.36 -7.53 0.24
N ALA A 67 10.59 -7.59 -1.07
CA ALA A 67 11.80 -7.14 -1.74
C ALA A 67 11.46 -6.52 -3.10
N GLY A 68 12.45 -5.87 -3.73
CA GLY A 68 12.27 -5.27 -5.04
C GLY A 68 11.29 -4.09 -5.04
N PHE A 69 11.27 -3.33 -3.94
CA PHE A 69 10.41 -2.15 -3.78
C PHE A 69 10.65 -1.13 -4.89
N LYS A 70 9.58 -0.75 -5.59
CA LYS A 70 9.58 0.26 -6.64
C LYS A 70 8.45 1.25 -6.40
N VAL A 71 8.77 2.53 -6.32
CA VAL A 71 7.77 3.59 -6.44
C VAL A 71 7.36 3.64 -7.89
N LEU A 72 6.07 3.46 -8.13
CA LEU A 72 5.52 3.48 -9.48
C LEU A 72 5.01 4.90 -9.79
N GLY A 73 4.33 5.56 -8.85
CA GLY A 73 3.93 6.95 -9.03
C GLY A 73 3.77 7.71 -7.72
N GLN A 74 4.07 9.01 -7.74
CA GLN A 74 3.84 9.95 -6.66
C GLN A 74 3.22 11.20 -7.28
N LYS A 75 2.12 11.68 -6.70
CA LYS A 75 1.45 12.89 -7.15
C LYS A 75 0.77 13.58 -5.98
N GLU A 76 0.68 14.89 -6.07
CA GLU A 76 -0.20 15.67 -5.22
C GLU A 76 -1.65 15.39 -5.59
N ILE A 77 -2.51 15.32 -4.58
CA ILE A 77 -3.95 15.13 -4.73
C ILE A 77 -4.68 16.19 -3.90
N SER A 78 -5.76 16.74 -4.43
CA SER A 78 -6.58 17.73 -3.71
C SER A 78 -7.53 17.07 -2.71
N ASP A 79 -8.00 15.86 -3.05
CA ASP A 79 -8.93 15.07 -2.25
C ASP A 79 -8.41 13.63 -2.13
N ARG A 80 -8.70 12.98 -1.01
CA ARG A 80 -8.33 11.58 -0.76
C ARG A 80 -9.28 10.66 -1.50
N ARG A 81 -8.76 9.60 -2.12
CA ARG A 81 -9.57 8.60 -2.83
C ARG A 81 -10.07 7.50 -1.90
N PHE A 82 -9.46 7.36 -0.72
CA PHE A 82 -9.75 6.30 0.25
C PHE A 82 -10.11 6.84 1.63
N GLU A 83 -10.86 7.94 1.71
CA GLU A 83 -11.16 8.66 2.97
C GLU A 83 -11.66 7.78 4.11
N ASP A 84 -12.46 6.77 3.80
CA ASP A 84 -13.03 5.86 4.79
C ASP A 84 -12.07 4.74 5.25
N TRP A 85 -10.92 4.57 4.59
CA TRP A 85 -10.05 3.40 4.75
C TRP A 85 -8.64 3.78 5.17
N SER A 86 -8.34 3.64 6.47
CA SER A 86 -6.96 3.78 6.96
C SER A 86 -6.00 2.77 6.32
N LEU A 87 -6.49 1.56 6.00
CA LEU A 87 -5.95 0.67 4.97
C LEU A 87 -6.96 -0.45 4.72
N ARG A 88 -7.29 -0.73 3.45
CA ARG A 88 -8.14 -1.87 3.09
C ARG A 88 -7.43 -2.83 2.16
N MET A 89 -7.62 -4.14 2.39
CA MET A 89 -7.24 -5.15 1.42
C MET A 89 -8.25 -5.18 0.28
N VAL A 90 -7.79 -5.06 -0.96
CA VAL A 90 -8.67 -5.17 -2.14
C VAL A 90 -8.33 -6.45 -2.89
N ASP A 91 -9.37 -7.24 -3.16
CA ASP A 91 -9.29 -8.40 -4.04
C ASP A 91 -9.35 -7.90 -5.49
N ALA A 92 -8.25 -7.37 -6.00
CA ALA A 92 -8.12 -6.93 -7.38
C ALA A 92 -6.76 -7.37 -7.93
N LEU A 93 -6.81 -8.42 -8.76
CA LEU A 93 -5.67 -9.04 -9.42
C LEU A 93 -5.27 -8.35 -10.73
N ASP A 94 -5.98 -7.31 -11.12
CA ASP A 94 -5.62 -6.55 -12.31
C ASP A 94 -4.86 -5.27 -11.91
N PHE A 95 -3.54 -5.38 -11.93
CA PHE A 95 -2.65 -4.22 -11.76
C PHE A 95 -2.77 -3.25 -12.95
N SER A 96 -3.56 -3.55 -13.99
CA SER A 96 -3.79 -2.67 -15.13
C SER A 96 -4.36 -1.31 -14.71
N GLU A 97 -5.32 -1.25 -13.77
CA GLU A 97 -5.85 0.02 -13.28
C GLU A 97 -4.79 0.84 -12.54
N ALA A 98 -3.95 0.15 -11.77
CA ALA A 98 -2.87 0.76 -11.01
C ALA A 98 -1.75 1.29 -11.94
N VAL A 99 -1.48 0.58 -13.04
CA VAL A 99 -0.56 1.00 -14.11
C VAL A 99 -1.16 2.15 -14.93
N GLN A 100 -2.44 2.06 -15.33
CA GLN A 100 -3.13 3.11 -16.09
C GLN A 100 -3.25 4.42 -15.31
N ALA A 101 -3.45 4.37 -13.98
CA ALA A 101 -3.55 5.56 -13.13
C ALA A 101 -2.23 6.35 -12.98
N MET A 102 -1.12 5.84 -13.55
CA MET A 102 0.17 6.51 -13.58
C MET A 102 0.55 7.06 -14.96
N ASP A 103 0.00 6.47 -16.03
CA ASP A 103 0.23 6.93 -17.41
C ASP A 103 -0.74 8.05 -17.84
N ALA A 104 -1.67 8.45 -16.95
CA ALA A 104 -2.66 9.51 -17.13
C ALA A 104 -2.43 10.68 -16.17
#